data_AF-A0A9E2CYA4-F1
#
_entry.id   AF-A0A9E2CYA4-F1
#
_cell.length_a   1.000
_cell.length_b   1.000
_cell.length_c   1.000
_cell.angle_alpha   90.00
_cell.angle_beta   90.00
_cell.angle_gamma   90.00
#
_symmetry.space_group_name_H-M   'P 1'
#
loop_
_entity.id
_entity.type
_entity.pdbx_description
1 polymer ?
#
loop_
_entity_poly.entity_id
_entity_poly.type
_entity_poly.pdbx_seq_one_letter_code
_entity_poly.pdbx_strand_id
1 'polypeptide(L)'
;MNIEKTIHLSSTTLGLAASYFFIKGGFSLTNNDIADWSCRWYDVNDHLIQTFISQRIDFVFGASLLLVSFIFGLLPLLLTTEFLQKNLFGKWVTLVVVFCLLVLFLFASYPAQDFLVKWQVNKVKQLAKQEEIIK
;
A
#
# COMPACT_ATOMS: atom_id res chain seq x y z
N MET A 1 12.28 9.80 27.39
CA MET A 1 12.52 9.66 25.93
C MET A 1 11.69 10.72 25.22
N ASN A 2 12.27 11.50 24.30
CA ASN A 2 11.55 12.63 23.69
C ASN A 2 10.55 12.08 22.66
N ILE A 3 9.24 12.26 22.91
CA ILE A 3 8.15 11.64 22.12
C ILE A 3 8.24 12.00 20.63
N GLU A 4 8.65 13.23 20.34
CA GLU A 4 8.91 13.71 18.98
C GLU A 4 9.93 12.83 18.25
N LYS A 5 11.03 12.45 18.93
CA LYS A 5 12.04 11.57 18.35
C LYS A 5 11.47 10.19 18.04
N THR A 6 10.61 9.65 18.90
CA THR A 6 9.96 8.35 18.66
C THR A 6 9.03 8.41 17.46
N ILE A 7 8.22 9.48 17.34
CA ILE A 7 7.28 9.65 16.23
C ILE A 7 8.04 9.84 14.90
N HIS A 8 9.10 10.64 14.90
CA HIS A 8 9.97 10.79 13.72
C HIS A 8 10.67 9.50 13.34
N LEU A 9 11.15 8.71 14.32
CA LEU A 9 11.75 7.41 14.05
C LEU A 9 10.74 6.44 13.43
N SER A 10 9.53 6.34 13.99
CA SER A 10 8.45 5.49 13.46
C SER A 10 7.96 5.94 12.08
N SER A 11 7.86 7.24 11.83
CA SER A 11 7.55 7.78 10.50
C SER A 11 8.67 7.41 9.51
N THR A 12 9.93 7.56 9.88
CA THR A 12 11.06 7.22 8.99
C THR A 12 11.09 5.73 8.65
N THR A 13 10.86 4.83 9.62
CA THR A 13 10.83 3.39 9.35
C THR A 13 9.65 3.00 8.45
N LEU A 14 8.48 3.62 8.62
CA LEU A 14 7.35 3.44 7.71
C LEU A 14 7.65 3.98 6.32
N GLY A 15 8.30 5.14 6.21
CA GLY A 15 8.74 5.71 4.95
C GLY A 15 9.67 4.75 4.20
N LEU A 16 10.64 4.15 4.89
CA LEU A 16 11.54 3.14 4.31
C LEU A 16 10.79 1.87 3.86
N ALA A 17 9.89 1.36 4.69
CA ALA A 17 9.06 0.21 4.33
C ALA A 17 8.18 0.51 3.11
N ALA A 18 7.60 1.71 3.06
CA ALA A 18 6.81 2.17 1.93
C ALA A 18 7.63 2.29 0.64
N SER A 19 8.84 2.85 0.72
CA SER A 19 9.76 2.93 -0.42
C SER A 19 10.12 1.55 -0.97
N TYR A 20 10.30 0.54 -0.11
CA TYR A 20 10.54 -0.83 -0.56
C TYR A 20 9.39 -1.38 -1.40
N PHE A 21 8.14 -1.28 -0.91
CA PHE A 21 6.95 -1.72 -1.66
C PHE A 21 6.75 -0.92 -2.94
N PHE A 22 7.03 0.39 -2.91
CA PHE A 22 6.91 1.27 -4.06
C PHE A 22 7.91 0.90 -5.17
N ILE A 23 9.17 0.63 -4.82
CA ILE A 23 10.21 0.19 -5.77
C ILE A 23 9.87 -1.20 -6.31
N LYS A 24 9.46 -2.13 -5.43
CA LYS A 24 9.04 -3.49 -5.81
C LYS A 24 7.89 -3.47 -6.83
N GLY A 25 6.97 -2.51 -6.69
CA GLY A 25 5.79 -2.38 -7.54
C GLY A 25 5.93 -1.43 -8.73
N GLY A 26 7.10 -0.86 -9.02
CA GLY A 26 7.31 0.29 -9.92
C GLY A 26 6.85 0.19 -11.40
N PHE A 27 6.07 -0.81 -11.79
CA PHE A 27 5.45 -0.91 -13.11
C PHE A 27 4.14 -0.12 -13.19
N SER A 28 4.17 0.97 -13.96
CA SER A 28 3.00 1.76 -14.37
C SER A 28 2.30 1.11 -15.57
N LEU A 29 1.73 -0.08 -15.40
CA LEU A 29 0.96 -0.73 -16.46
C LEU A 29 -0.55 -0.63 -16.18
N THR A 30 -1.33 -0.29 -17.20
CA THR A 30 -2.79 -0.34 -17.11
C THR A 30 -3.30 -1.77 -17.31
N ASN A 31 -4.55 -2.03 -16.94
CA ASN A 31 -5.16 -3.35 -17.15
C ASN A 31 -5.21 -3.74 -18.63
N ASN A 32 -5.32 -2.76 -19.52
CA ASN A 32 -5.34 -2.98 -20.96
C ASN A 32 -3.93 -3.33 -21.47
N ASP A 33 -2.89 -2.64 -20.99
CA ASP A 33 -1.50 -3.00 -21.32
C ASP A 33 -1.18 -4.42 -20.87
N ILE A 34 -1.63 -4.82 -19.68
CA ILE A 34 -1.43 -6.18 -19.15
C ILE A 34 -2.19 -7.20 -20.00
N ALA A 35 -3.44 -6.92 -20.38
CA ALA A 35 -4.23 -7.78 -21.26
C ALA A 35 -3.56 -7.95 -22.63
N ASP A 36 -3.21 -6.84 -23.29
CA ASP A 36 -2.52 -6.81 -24.58
C ASP A 36 -1.21 -7.61 -24.55
N TRP A 37 -0.39 -7.41 -23.51
CA TRP A 37 0.86 -8.14 -23.35
C TRP A 37 0.64 -9.62 -23.09
N SER A 38 -0.40 -9.98 -22.33
CA SER A 38 -0.72 -11.37 -22.02
C SER A 38 -1.24 -12.15 -23.23
N CYS A 39 -1.83 -11.48 -24.22
CA CYS A 39 -2.40 -12.07 -25.43
C CYS A 39 -1.43 -12.10 -26.63
N ARG A 40 -0.21 -11.55 -26.51
CA ARG A 40 0.75 -11.44 -27.64
C ARG A 40 1.37 -12.78 -28.08
N TRP A 41 1.27 -13.83 -27.28
CA TRP A 41 1.97 -15.11 -27.52
C TRP A 41 0.98 -16.28 -27.58
N TYR A 42 0.15 -16.33 -28.61
CA TYR A 42 -0.80 -17.41 -28.97
C TYR A 42 -1.89 -17.78 -27.95
N ASP A 43 -1.63 -17.69 -26.64
CA ASP A 43 -2.55 -17.97 -25.53
C ASP A 43 -2.37 -16.91 -24.42
N VAL A 44 -3.42 -16.70 -23.63
CA VAL A 44 -3.39 -15.82 -22.45
C VAL A 44 -2.43 -16.38 -21.40
N ASN A 45 -1.32 -15.68 -21.17
CA ASN A 45 -0.35 -16.10 -20.17
C ASN A 45 -0.78 -15.67 -18.74
N ASP A 46 -1.40 -16.60 -18.03
CA ASP A 46 -1.87 -16.41 -16.65
C ASP A 46 -0.77 -15.96 -15.66
N HIS A 47 0.45 -16.45 -15.83
CA HIS A 47 1.57 -16.12 -14.95
C HIS A 47 2.00 -14.65 -15.12
N LEU A 48 2.00 -14.15 -16.36
CA LEU A 48 2.29 -12.74 -16.65
C LEU A 48 1.23 -11.82 -16.03
N ILE A 49 -0.06 -12.16 -16.19
CA ILE A 49 -1.17 -11.38 -15.60
C ILE A 49 -1.03 -11.30 -14.07
N GLN A 50 -0.78 -12.43 -13.40
CA GLN A 50 -0.62 -12.46 -11.95
C GLN A 50 0.59 -11.63 -11.50
N THR A 51 1.72 -11.73 -12.21
CA THR A 51 2.95 -11.01 -11.88
C THR A 51 2.74 -9.49 -11.97
N PHE A 52 2.18 -9.00 -13.09
CA PHE A 52 1.96 -7.57 -13.28
C PHE A 52 0.92 -6.99 -12.30
N ILE A 53 -0.15 -7.73 -12.03
CA ILE A 53 -1.18 -7.30 -11.07
C ILE A 53 -0.62 -7.27 -9.65
N SER A 54 0.17 -8.28 -9.26
CA SER A 54 0.83 -8.31 -7.96
C SER A 54 1.76 -7.12 -7.78
N GLN A 55 2.58 -6.80 -8.79
CA GLN A 55 3.46 -5.62 -8.77
C GLN A 55 2.67 -4.31 -8.63
N ARG A 56 1.57 -4.17 -9.39
CA ARG A 56 0.72 -2.98 -9.31
C ARG A 56 0.10 -2.81 -7.92
N ILE A 57 -0.34 -3.90 -7.31
CA ILE A 57 -0.91 -3.86 -5.95
C ILE A 57 0.17 -3.53 -4.92
N ASP A 58 1.37 -4.08 -5.06
CA ASP A 58 2.53 -3.71 -4.23
C ASP A 58 2.83 -2.21 -4.33
N PHE A 59 2.72 -1.62 -5.53
CA PHE A 59 2.91 -0.18 -5.74
C PHE A 59 1.87 0.67 -5.03
N VAL A 60 0.58 0.35 -5.22
CA VAL A 60 -0.52 1.09 -4.56
C VAL A 60 -0.38 0.99 -3.05
N PHE A 61 0.01 -0.18 -2.55
CA PHE A 61 0.26 -0.39 -1.14
C PHE A 61 1.43 0.43 -0.62
N GLY A 62 2.58 0.40 -1.33
CA GLY A 62 3.73 1.24 -1.03
C GLY A 62 3.38 2.73 -1.01
N ALA A 63 2.66 3.22 -2.00
CA ALA A 63 2.20 4.61 -2.07
C ALA A 63 1.28 4.98 -0.89
N SER A 64 0.35 4.09 -0.52
CA SER A 64 -0.55 4.30 0.62
C SER A 64 0.21 4.37 1.94
N LEU A 65 1.17 3.46 2.13
CA LEU A 65 2.00 3.39 3.33
C LEU A 65 2.92 4.61 3.46
N LEU A 66 3.40 5.13 2.32
CA LEU A 66 4.19 6.36 2.25
C LEU A 66 3.36 7.58 2.67
N LEU A 67 2.11 7.65 2.23
CA LEU A 67 1.18 8.71 2.61
C LEU A 67 0.87 8.65 4.11
N VAL A 68 0.63 7.46 4.66
CA VAL A 68 0.47 7.25 6.11
C VAL A 68 1.71 7.71 6.87
N SER A 69 2.91 7.30 6.42
CA SER A 69 4.18 7.72 7.00
C SER A 69 4.33 9.25 7.06
N PHE A 70 3.93 9.94 5.99
CA PHE A 70 3.98 11.39 5.92
C PHE A 70 3.00 12.06 6.90
N ILE A 71 1.75 11.60 6.96
CA ILE A 71 0.77 12.08 7.95
C ILE A 71 1.31 11.88 9.37
N PHE A 72 1.94 10.74 9.62
CA PHE A 72 2.55 10.42 10.90
C PHE A 72 3.69 11.37 11.27
N GLY A 73 4.53 11.73 10.29
CA GLY A 73 5.61 12.70 10.46
C GLY A 73 5.10 14.12 10.71
N LEU A 74 3.90 14.45 10.23
CA LEU A 74 3.21 15.72 10.50
C LEU A 74 2.48 15.75 11.84
N LEU A 75 2.17 14.58 12.43
CA LEU A 75 1.43 14.47 13.68
C LEU A 75 2.08 15.29 14.83
N PRO A 76 3.40 15.26 15.06
CA PRO A 76 4.04 16.09 16.09
C PRO A 76 3.84 17.59 15.87
N LEU A 77 3.79 18.01 14.61
CA LEU A 77 3.60 19.42 14.22
C LEU A 77 2.16 19.89 14.47
N LEU A 78 1.18 18.99 14.27
CA LEU A 78 -0.24 19.22 14.61
C LEU A 78 -0.51 19.14 16.11
N LEU A 79 0.29 18.35 16.83
CA LEU A 79 0.17 18.12 18.26
C LEU A 79 0.90 19.19 19.10
N THR A 80 1.31 20.32 18.50
CA THR A 80 2.02 21.40 19.20
C THR A 80 1.20 21.99 20.36
N THR A 81 1.67 21.59 21.53
CA THR A 81 2.08 22.38 22.71
C THR A 81 1.10 22.66 23.84
N GLU A 82 -0.21 22.91 23.65
CA GLU A 82 -1.06 23.24 24.82
C GLU A 82 -1.92 22.07 25.34
N PHE A 83 -2.47 21.25 24.46
CA PHE A 83 -3.41 20.19 24.85
C PHE A 83 -2.73 18.97 25.48
N LEU A 84 -1.51 18.64 25.01
CA LEU A 84 -0.76 17.47 25.46
C LEU A 84 0.08 17.76 26.72
N GLN A 85 0.56 18.99 26.94
CA GLN A 85 1.43 19.31 28.08
C GLN A 85 0.78 19.02 29.44
N LYS A 86 -0.54 19.20 29.57
CA LYS A 86 -1.25 18.98 30.84
C LYS A 86 -1.61 17.52 31.13
N ASN A 87 -1.58 16.62 30.14
CA ASN A 87 -2.12 15.27 30.30
C ASN A 87 -1.16 14.19 29.76
N LEU A 88 -0.21 13.79 30.60
CA LEU A 88 0.77 12.72 30.29
C LEU A 88 0.09 11.41 29.88
N PHE A 89 -1.03 11.05 30.51
CA PHE A 89 -1.78 9.84 30.20
C PHE A 89 -2.39 9.90 28.79
N GLY A 90 -2.91 11.07 28.38
CA GLY A 90 -3.41 11.28 27.02
C GLY A 90 -2.34 11.05 25.96
N LYS A 91 -1.09 11.48 26.20
CA LYS A 91 0.02 11.28 25.25
C LYS A 91 0.29 9.80 24.95
N TRP A 92 0.35 8.98 26.00
CA TRP A 92 0.64 7.54 25.88
C TRP A 92 -0.51 6.79 25.24
N VAL A 93 -1.76 7.15 25.58
CA VAL A 93 -2.95 6.56 24.95
C VAL A 93 -2.98 6.88 23.45
N THR A 94 -2.70 8.13 23.05
CA THR A 94 -2.66 8.48 21.62
C THR A 94 -1.59 7.68 20.88
N LEU A 95 -0.39 7.53 21.44
CA LEU A 95 0.67 6.71 20.83
C LEU A 95 0.26 5.24 20.69
N VAL A 96 -0.35 4.66 21.73
CA VAL A 96 -0.79 3.25 21.71
C VAL A 96 -1.92 3.05 20.69
N VAL A 97 -2.90 3.95 20.62
CA VAL A 97 -3.99 3.88 19.64
C VAL A 97 -3.43 3.94 18.23
N VAL A 98 -2.51 4.88 17.99
CA VAL A 98 -1.91 5.07 16.68
C VAL A 98 -1.03 3.87 16.29
N PHE A 99 -0.28 3.29 17.24
CA PHE A 99 0.48 2.05 17.01
C PHE A 99 -0.45 0.85 16.71
N CYS A 100 -1.54 0.69 17.47
CA CYS A 100 -2.54 -0.35 17.22
C CYS A 100 -3.19 -0.20 15.84
N LEU A 101 -3.50 1.03 15.41
CA LEU A 101 -4.03 1.30 14.07
C LEU A 101 -3.03 0.92 12.97
N LEU A 102 -1.74 1.18 13.19
CA LEU A 102 -0.67 0.77 12.27
C LEU A 102 -0.56 -0.75 12.16
N VAL A 103 -0.55 -1.45 13.29
CA VAL A 103 -0.52 -2.91 13.32
C VAL A 103 -1.76 -3.48 12.64
N LEU A 104 -2.95 -2.97 12.95
CA LEU A 104 -4.19 -3.37 12.28
C LEU A 104 -4.14 -3.11 10.77
N PHE A 105 -3.61 -1.97 10.33
CA PHE A 105 -3.47 -1.66 8.92
C PHE A 105 -2.53 -2.65 8.21
N LEU A 106 -1.38 -2.98 8.82
CA LEU A 106 -0.45 -3.97 8.28
C LEU A 106 -1.07 -5.38 8.24
N PHE A 107 -1.77 -5.81 9.29
CA PHE A 107 -2.41 -7.12 9.32
C PHE A 107 -3.62 -7.21 8.38
N ALA A 108 -4.41 -6.14 8.24
CA ALA A 108 -5.52 -6.10 7.30
C ALA A 108 -5.05 -6.00 5.85
N SER A 109 -3.86 -5.43 5.61
CA SER A 109 -3.34 -5.26 4.27
C SER A 109 -2.99 -6.57 3.58
N TYR A 110 -2.47 -7.56 4.29
CA TYR A 110 -2.12 -8.88 3.74
C TYR A 110 -3.31 -9.60 3.08
N PRO A 111 -4.42 -9.88 3.80
CA PRO A 111 -5.58 -10.53 3.20
C PRO A 111 -6.27 -9.64 2.15
N ALA A 112 -6.20 -8.31 2.31
CA ALA A 112 -6.72 -7.38 1.32
C ALA A 112 -5.93 -7.43 0.01
N GLN A 113 -4.60 -7.56 0.06
CA GLN A 113 -3.75 -7.72 -1.11
C GLN A 113 -4.11 -9.00 -1.88
N ASP A 114 -4.18 -10.14 -1.19
CA ASP A 114 -4.54 -11.42 -1.82
C ASP A 114 -5.92 -11.37 -2.48
N PHE A 115 -6.88 -10.74 -1.81
CA PHE A 115 -8.22 -10.54 -2.37
C PHE A 115 -8.20 -9.64 -3.61
N LEU A 116 -7.51 -8.50 -3.54
CA LEU A 116 -7.39 -7.55 -4.66
C LEU A 116 -6.68 -8.16 -5.86
N VAL A 117 -5.64 -8.97 -5.64
CA VAL A 117 -4.92 -9.69 -6.71
C VAL A 117 -5.89 -10.62 -7.43
N LYS A 118 -6.58 -11.50 -6.68
CA LYS A 118 -7.55 -12.45 -7.26
C LYS A 118 -8.66 -11.74 -8.03
N TRP A 119 -9.18 -10.65 -7.47
CA TRP A 119 -10.24 -9.86 -8.09
C TRP A 119 -9.78 -9.21 -9.40
N GLN A 120 -8.60 -8.59 -9.41
CA GLN A 120 -8.07 -7.95 -10.63
C GLN A 120 -7.66 -8.97 -11.69
N VAL A 121 -7.08 -10.11 -11.31
CA VAL A 121 -6.73 -11.20 -12.25
C VAL A 121 -7.99 -11.67 -12.98
N ASN A 122 -9.09 -11.89 -12.26
CA ASN A 122 -10.36 -12.28 -12.88
C ASN A 122 -10.89 -11.22 -13.83
N LYS A 123 -10.74 -9.93 -13.49
CA LYS A 123 -11.17 -8.82 -14.35
C LYS A 123 -10.34 -8.74 -15.64
N VAL A 124 -9.01 -8.89 -15.56
CA VAL A 124 -8.14 -8.89 -16.75
C VAL A 124 -8.41 -10.11 -17.63
N LYS A 125 -8.63 -11.29 -17.04
CA LYS A 125 -9.04 -12.48 -17.79
C LYS A 125 -10.36 -12.31 -18.54
N GLN A 126 -11.34 -11.60 -17.95
CA GLN A 126 -12.60 -11.28 -18.63
C GLN A 126 -12.39 -10.35 -19.83
N LEU A 127 -11.52 -9.34 -19.69
CA LEU A 127 -11.18 -8.42 -20.79
C LEU A 127 -10.42 -9.13 -21.92
N ALA A 128 -9.42 -9.95 -21.59
CA ALA A 128 -8.66 -10.72 -22.57
C ALA A 128 -9.57 -11.65 -23.42
N LYS A 129 -10.54 -12.32 -22.79
CA LYS A 129 -11.53 -13.14 -23.51
C LYS A 129 -12.45 -12.32 -24.44
N GLN A 130 -12.77 -11.08 -24.09
CA GLN A 130 -13.57 -10.22 -24.96
C GLN A 130 -12.79 -9.80 -26.22
N GLU A 131 -11.49 -9.53 -26.08
CA GLU A 131 -10.63 -9.17 -27.21
C GLU A 131 -10.39 -10.35 -28.16
N GLU A 132 -10.33 -11.58 -27.63
CA GLU A 132 -10.21 -12.81 -28.43
C GLU A 132 -11.46 -13.09 -29.27
N ILE A 133 -12.66 -12.71 -28.79
CA ILE A 133 -13.92 -12.85 -29.56
C ILE A 133 -14.01 -11.84 -30.71
N ILE A 134 -13.28 -10.72 -30.64
CA ILE A 134 -13.34 -9.64 -31.63
C ILE A 134 -12.32 -9.84 -32.77
N LYS A 135 -11.31 -10.70 -32.58
CA LYS A 135 -10.28 -11.04 -33.59
C LYS A 135 -10.70 -12.25 -34.44
#